data_AF-A0A1Z5JKV9-F1
#
_entry.id   AF-A0A1Z5JKV9-F1
#
_cell.length_a   1.000
_cell.length_b   1.000
_cell.length_c   1.000
_cell.angle_alpha   90.00
_cell.angle_beta   90.00
_cell.angle_gamma   90.00
#
_symmetry.space_group_name_H-M   'P 1'
#
loop_
_entity.id
_entity.type
_entity.pdbx_description
1 polymer ?
#
loop_
_entity_poly.entity_id
_entity_poly.type
_entity_poly.pdbx_seq_one_letter_code
_entity_poly.pdbx_strand_id
1 'polypeptide(L)'
;MMLVPASIVLLLSFQFAAVLSAESCACEAEHLGFAIDCTDTATMLTAFNALQTSSCATDCSSEDCTLNYYIIQAHHDYCQDGEVPTEIEDGFHDFDTVCVACEIQRSATEGAPDCPTSVCDDGSGDAAYSAMLDAGCLTDCSPEACGTNFLTLVAVHDNCPHESLTTAAEEGLHDMESICTMHACNSATTAESQVVCDDHAHEGETTTTSSVKELTVNLATGFLVLIPFIALL
;
A
#
# COMPACT_ATOMS: atom_id res chain seq x y z
N MET A 1 -58.87 -10.73 -29.36
CA MET A 1 -57.71 -11.38 -28.72
C MET A 1 -56.44 -10.81 -29.33
N MET A 2 -55.87 -9.77 -28.72
CA MET A 2 -54.57 -9.16 -29.02
C MET A 2 -54.08 -8.57 -27.69
N LEU A 3 -53.13 -9.24 -27.01
CA LEU A 3 -51.68 -8.94 -26.95
C LEU A 3 -51.33 -7.77 -26.02
N VAL A 4 -50.86 -8.09 -24.80
CA VAL A 4 -49.77 -7.39 -24.09
C VAL A 4 -49.08 -8.41 -23.15
N PRO A 5 -47.80 -8.78 -23.34
CA PRO A 5 -47.01 -9.34 -22.25
C PRO A 5 -46.26 -8.21 -21.55
N ALA A 6 -46.48 -8.08 -20.24
CA ALA A 6 -45.68 -7.25 -19.36
C ALA A 6 -44.29 -7.88 -19.22
N SER A 7 -43.29 -7.29 -19.87
CA SER A 7 -41.89 -7.62 -19.62
C SER A 7 -41.41 -6.71 -18.49
N ILE A 8 -41.33 -7.31 -17.29
CA ILE A 8 -40.67 -6.74 -16.12
C ILE A 8 -39.18 -6.72 -16.43
N VAL A 9 -38.64 -5.55 -16.74
CA VAL A 9 -37.20 -5.31 -16.81
C VAL A 9 -36.72 -5.11 -15.38
N LEU A 10 -36.19 -6.17 -14.78
CA LEU A 10 -35.49 -6.13 -13.51
C LEU A 10 -34.13 -5.46 -13.76
N LEU A 11 -34.01 -4.19 -13.42
CA LEU A 11 -32.74 -3.46 -13.37
C LEU A 11 -31.90 -4.05 -12.24
N LEU A 12 -31.00 -4.98 -12.58
CA LEU A 12 -29.87 -5.37 -11.75
C LEU A 12 -28.86 -4.22 -11.80
N SER A 13 -28.93 -3.31 -10.83
CA SER A 13 -27.84 -2.39 -10.52
C SER A 13 -26.72 -3.19 -9.88
N PHE A 14 -25.73 -3.60 -10.69
CA PHE A 14 -24.44 -4.07 -10.20
C PHE A 14 -23.71 -2.87 -9.58
N GLN A 15 -23.72 -2.80 -8.26
CA GLN A 15 -22.76 -1.98 -7.51
C GLN A 15 -21.42 -2.70 -7.60
N PHE A 16 -20.58 -2.29 -8.54
CA PHE A 16 -19.15 -2.56 -8.44
C PHE A 16 -18.65 -1.69 -7.28
N ALA A 17 -18.55 -2.28 -6.09
CA ALA A 17 -17.62 -1.77 -5.10
C ALA A 17 -16.23 -2.06 -5.68
N ALA A 18 -15.65 -1.07 -6.36
CA ALA A 18 -14.23 -1.09 -6.60
C ALA A 18 -13.58 -1.10 -5.21
N VAL A 19 -12.88 -2.18 -4.89
CA VAL A 19 -11.86 -2.13 -3.84
C VAL A 19 -10.85 -1.13 -4.39
N LEU A 20 -10.90 0.11 -3.92
CA LEU A 20 -9.78 1.03 -4.10
C LEU A 20 -8.63 0.34 -3.37
N SER A 21 -7.74 -0.31 -4.12
CA SER A 21 -6.41 -0.62 -3.58
C SER A 21 -5.82 0.71 -3.19
N ALA A 22 -5.34 0.84 -1.95
CA ALA A 22 -4.54 2.00 -1.58
C ALA A 22 -3.39 2.14 -2.60
N GLU A 23 -3.18 3.37 -3.07
CA GLU A 23 -2.10 3.69 -4.00
C GLU A 23 -0.76 3.55 -3.27
N SER A 24 0.31 3.18 -3.96
CA SER A 24 1.61 3.06 -3.31
C SER A 24 2.09 4.43 -2.83
N CYS A 25 2.78 4.49 -1.69
CA CYS A 25 3.28 5.77 -1.18
C CYS A 25 4.28 6.44 -2.13
N ALA A 26 4.97 5.67 -2.98
CA ALA A 26 5.83 6.24 -4.01
C ALA A 26 5.05 6.95 -5.12
N CYS A 27 3.87 6.46 -5.49
CA CYS A 27 3.01 7.13 -6.47
C CYS A 27 2.34 8.38 -5.87
N GLU A 28 1.91 8.32 -4.61
CA GLU A 28 1.45 9.52 -3.89
C GLU A 28 2.57 10.56 -3.78
N ALA A 29 3.80 10.13 -3.47
CA ALA A 29 4.98 10.99 -3.43
C ALA A 29 5.27 11.67 -4.78
N GLU A 30 5.21 10.93 -5.88
CA GLU A 30 5.35 11.48 -7.23
C GLU A 30 4.22 12.45 -7.58
N HIS A 31 2.97 12.09 -7.31
CA HIS A 31 1.79 12.90 -7.61
C HIS A 31 1.80 14.24 -6.87
N LEU A 32 2.15 14.20 -5.58
CA LEU A 32 2.13 15.35 -4.69
C LEU A 32 3.47 16.10 -4.64
N GLY A 33 4.51 15.55 -5.27
CA GLY A 33 5.79 16.21 -5.48
C GLY A 33 6.70 16.26 -4.24
N PHE A 34 6.70 15.21 -3.41
CA PHE A 34 7.66 15.04 -2.33
C PHE A 34 8.59 13.84 -2.59
N ALA A 35 9.72 13.79 -1.88
CA ALA A 35 10.66 12.67 -1.94
C ALA A 35 10.59 11.87 -0.65
N ILE A 36 10.75 10.55 -0.75
CA ILE A 36 10.95 9.68 0.40
C ILE A 36 12.47 9.63 0.67
N ASP A 37 12.94 10.51 1.55
CA ASP A 37 14.35 10.67 1.94
C ASP A 37 14.48 10.56 3.46
N CYS A 38 14.93 9.39 3.93
CA CYS A 38 15.11 9.09 5.35
C CYS A 38 16.11 10.01 6.08
N THR A 39 16.83 10.86 5.35
CA THR A 39 17.73 11.87 5.96
C THR A 39 17.08 13.24 6.14
N ASP A 40 15.93 13.52 5.51
CA ASP A 40 15.25 14.81 5.57
C ASP A 40 14.24 14.92 6.74
N THR A 41 14.77 14.75 7.94
CA THR A 41 14.01 14.89 9.19
C THR A 41 13.34 16.26 9.35
N ALA A 42 13.84 17.30 8.68
CA ALA A 42 13.25 18.64 8.74
C ALA A 42 11.91 18.71 7.99
N THR A 43 11.81 18.06 6.83
CA THR A 43 10.55 17.92 6.09
C THR A 43 9.54 17.09 6.89
N MET A 44 9.96 15.97 7.48
CA MET A 44 9.10 15.15 8.34
C MET A 44 8.55 15.98 9.51
N LEU A 45 9.40 16.65 10.30
CA LEU A 45 8.94 17.46 11.44
C LEU A 45 8.02 18.61 11.02
N THR A 46 8.25 19.21 9.85
CA THR A 46 7.38 20.27 9.32
C THR A 46 6.00 19.72 8.98
N ALA A 47 5.93 18.56 8.32
CA ALA A 47 4.66 17.92 7.97
C ALA A 47 3.88 17.48 9.21
N PHE A 48 4.56 16.88 10.19
CA PHE A 48 3.93 16.46 11.44
C PHE A 48 3.38 17.66 12.22
N ASN A 49 4.09 18.78 12.25
CA ASN A 49 3.58 20.01 12.86
C ASN A 49 2.33 20.56 12.14
N ALA A 50 2.28 20.45 10.81
CA ALA A 50 1.13 20.86 10.02
C ALA A 50 -0.11 20.00 10.34
N LEU A 51 0.07 18.68 10.50
CA LEU A 51 -1.01 17.75 10.91
C LEU A 51 -1.59 18.13 12.27
N GLN A 52 -0.73 18.34 13.27
CA GLN A 52 -1.14 18.70 14.63
C GLN A 52 -1.88 20.05 14.69
N THR A 53 -1.46 21.02 13.88
CA THR A 53 -2.03 22.38 13.93
C THR A 53 -3.32 22.55 13.11
N SER A 54 -3.57 21.65 12.16
CA SER A 54 -4.70 21.75 11.20
C SER A 54 -5.90 20.87 11.56
N SER A 55 -5.94 20.28 12.75
CA SER A 55 -7.03 19.39 13.21
C SER A 55 -7.23 18.14 12.33
N CYS A 56 -6.15 17.67 11.68
CA CYS A 56 -6.20 16.53 10.76
C CYS A 56 -6.60 15.21 11.43
N ALA A 57 -6.38 15.07 12.75
CA ALA A 57 -6.81 13.92 13.55
C ALA A 57 -8.35 13.85 13.75
N THR A 58 -9.11 14.84 13.26
CA THR A 58 -10.57 14.83 13.28
C THR A 58 -11.17 14.84 11.88
N ASP A 59 -10.51 15.51 10.94
CA ASP A 59 -10.91 15.56 9.54
C ASP A 59 -9.66 15.69 8.65
N CYS A 60 -9.36 14.63 7.90
CA CYS A 60 -8.22 14.54 7.00
C CYS A 60 -8.58 14.78 5.53
N SER A 61 -9.76 15.36 5.26
CA SER A 61 -10.26 15.55 3.88
C SER A 61 -9.64 16.74 3.13
N SER A 62 -8.83 17.57 3.80
CA SER A 62 -8.15 18.69 3.15
C SER A 62 -6.88 18.23 2.45
N GLU A 63 -6.55 18.86 1.31
CA GLU A 63 -5.31 18.59 0.56
C GLU A 63 -4.06 18.76 1.44
N ASP A 64 -4.06 19.75 2.35
CA ASP A 64 -2.97 19.96 3.30
C ASP A 64 -2.85 18.78 4.28
N CYS A 65 -3.96 18.25 4.81
CA CYS A 65 -3.89 17.08 5.69
C CYS A 65 -3.41 15.84 4.93
N THR A 66 -3.95 15.59 3.73
CA THR A 66 -3.55 14.45 2.90
C THR A 66 -2.07 14.48 2.56
N LEU A 67 -1.56 15.62 2.06
CA LEU A 67 -0.14 15.78 1.74
C LEU A 67 0.76 15.53 2.94
N ASN A 68 0.48 16.20 4.07
CA ASN A 68 1.35 16.08 5.23
C ASN A 68 1.26 14.69 5.87
N TYR A 69 0.10 14.03 5.81
CA TYR A 69 -0.06 12.65 6.25
C TYR A 69 0.78 11.69 5.40
N TYR A 70 0.73 11.79 4.06
CA TYR A 70 1.55 10.95 3.20
C TYR A 70 3.05 11.21 3.33
N ILE A 71 3.47 12.45 3.58
CA ILE A 71 4.87 12.71 3.91
C ILE A 71 5.25 11.92 5.16
N ILE A 72 4.45 11.95 6.23
CA ILE A 72 4.82 11.21 7.44
C ILE A 72 4.74 9.70 7.22
N GLN A 73 3.60 9.20 6.76
CA GLN A 73 3.36 7.77 6.60
C GLN A 73 4.43 7.11 5.74
N ALA A 74 4.76 7.71 4.59
CA ALA A 74 5.74 7.13 3.67
C ALA A 74 7.14 7.03 4.28
N HIS A 75 7.51 7.94 5.21
CA HIS A 75 8.79 7.87 5.89
C HIS A 75 8.75 6.94 7.09
N HIS A 76 7.68 6.98 7.88
CA HIS A 76 7.41 6.08 9.00
C HIS A 76 7.47 4.61 8.56
N ASP A 77 6.71 4.27 7.53
CA ASP A 77 6.58 2.89 7.07
C ASP A 77 7.85 2.40 6.35
N TYR A 78 8.63 3.29 5.72
CA TYR A 78 9.79 2.91 4.88
C TYR A 78 11.15 3.00 5.60
N CYS A 79 11.38 4.06 6.38
CA CYS A 79 12.69 4.32 6.96
C CYS A 79 12.99 3.38 8.13
N GLN A 80 14.26 3.21 8.46
CA GLN A 80 14.68 2.37 9.58
C GLN A 80 14.46 3.08 10.92
N ASP A 81 14.41 2.30 12.00
CA ASP A 81 14.46 2.82 13.38
C ASP A 81 15.61 3.84 13.52
N GLY A 82 15.29 4.98 14.13
CA GLY A 82 16.21 6.10 14.35
C GLY A 82 16.45 7.02 13.15
N GLU A 83 15.86 6.74 11.98
CA GLU A 83 15.85 7.65 10.82
C GLU A 83 14.65 8.60 10.84
N VAL A 84 13.53 8.16 11.43
CA VAL A 84 12.36 9.00 11.69
C VAL A 84 12.47 9.59 13.10
N PRO A 85 12.18 10.90 13.28
CA PRO A 85 12.16 11.51 14.61
C PRO A 85 11.18 10.81 15.56
N THR A 86 11.61 10.51 16.79
CA THR A 86 10.79 9.83 17.82
C THR A 86 9.43 10.50 18.06
N GLU A 87 9.37 11.83 18.00
CA GLU A 87 8.11 12.57 18.19
C GLU A 87 7.06 12.26 17.12
N ILE A 88 7.49 11.77 15.95
CA ILE A 88 6.65 11.36 14.83
C ILE A 88 6.24 9.90 15.01
N GLU A 89 7.19 9.00 15.30
CA GLU A 89 6.93 7.59 15.63
C GLU A 89 5.86 7.47 16.74
N ASP A 90 6.01 8.25 17.82
CA ASP A 90 5.09 8.19 18.98
C ASP A 90 3.71 8.83 18.73
N GLY A 91 3.52 9.60 17.65
CA GLY A 91 2.36 10.48 17.53
C GLY A 91 1.67 10.47 16.17
N PHE A 92 2.20 9.80 15.17
CA PHE A 92 1.60 9.71 13.85
C PHE A 92 0.35 8.82 13.84
N HIS A 93 0.29 7.79 14.67
CA HIS A 93 -0.85 6.86 14.73
C HIS A 93 -2.17 7.50 15.22
N ASP A 94 -2.12 8.71 15.78
CA ASP A 94 -3.31 9.53 16.07
C ASP A 94 -4.15 9.85 14.80
N PHE A 95 -3.54 9.76 13.61
CA PHE A 95 -4.17 10.13 12.34
C PHE A 95 -4.74 8.93 11.55
N ASP A 96 -4.34 7.70 11.85
CA ASP A 96 -4.61 6.49 11.05
C ASP A 96 -6.09 6.13 10.92
N THR A 97 -6.90 6.51 11.92
CA THR A 97 -8.34 6.24 11.90
C THR A 97 -9.14 7.22 11.05
N VAL A 98 -8.52 8.32 10.61
CA VAL A 98 -9.18 9.43 9.90
C VAL A 98 -8.59 9.65 8.51
N CYS A 99 -7.27 9.53 8.37
CA CYS A 99 -6.59 9.62 7.09
C CYS A 99 -6.64 8.29 6.34
N VAL A 100 -6.49 8.34 5.01
CA VAL A 100 -6.45 7.14 4.18
C VAL A 100 -4.98 6.82 3.90
N ALA A 101 -4.54 5.63 4.29
CA ALA A 101 -3.16 5.18 4.10
C ALA A 101 -2.80 4.93 2.63
N CYS A 102 -1.53 5.13 2.29
CA CYS A 102 -0.88 4.59 1.10
C CYS A 102 -0.12 3.30 1.45
N GLU A 103 0.44 2.59 0.47
CA GLU A 103 1.17 1.32 0.72
C GLU A 103 2.66 1.47 0.46
N ILE A 104 3.48 1.16 1.47
CA ILE A 104 4.93 0.96 1.36
C ILE A 104 5.37 0.03 2.49
N GLN A 105 6.38 -0.79 2.27
CA GLN A 105 6.98 -1.62 3.31
C GLN A 105 8.31 -1.01 3.76
N ARG A 106 8.66 -1.32 5.01
CA ARG A 106 9.95 -0.98 5.61
C ARG A 106 11.11 -1.40 4.72
N SER A 107 12.10 -0.51 4.61
CA SER A 107 13.33 -0.79 3.89
C SER A 107 14.04 -2.02 4.49
N ALA A 108 14.75 -2.77 3.65
CA ALA A 108 15.40 -4.00 4.11
C ALA A 108 16.65 -3.69 4.94
N THR A 109 16.78 -4.36 6.09
CA THR A 109 18.02 -4.42 6.87
C THR A 109 18.94 -5.51 6.31
N GLU A 110 20.16 -5.12 5.91
CA GLU A 110 21.14 -6.06 5.35
C GLU A 110 21.46 -7.19 6.34
N GLY A 111 21.27 -8.43 5.90
CA GLY A 111 21.60 -9.63 6.69
C GLY A 111 20.56 -10.01 7.74
N ALA A 112 19.47 -9.26 7.89
CA ALA A 112 18.34 -9.67 8.73
C ALA A 112 17.56 -10.83 8.07
N PRO A 113 17.04 -11.79 8.86
CA PRO A 113 16.19 -12.87 8.37
C PRO A 113 14.80 -12.37 7.95
N ASP A 114 14.00 -13.21 7.29
CA ASP A 114 12.60 -12.89 7.02
C ASP A 114 11.80 -12.78 8.33
N CYS A 115 10.88 -11.83 8.39
CA CYS A 115 9.94 -11.71 9.50
C CYS A 115 9.01 -12.93 9.58
N PRO A 116 8.48 -13.23 10.78
CA PRO A 116 7.36 -14.16 10.90
C PRO A 116 6.22 -13.75 9.96
N THR A 117 5.47 -14.72 9.43
CA THR A 117 4.28 -14.41 8.63
C THR A 117 3.25 -13.72 9.52
N SER A 118 2.80 -12.53 9.10
CA SER A 118 1.77 -11.77 9.79
C SER A 118 0.38 -12.38 9.59
N VAL A 119 -0.49 -12.18 10.57
CA VAL A 119 -1.92 -12.49 10.50
C VAL A 119 -2.68 -11.25 10.98
N CYS A 120 -3.33 -10.56 10.05
CA CYS A 120 -3.79 -9.19 10.28
C CYS A 120 -5.12 -9.08 11.06
N ASP A 121 -5.89 -10.17 11.19
CA ASP A 121 -7.26 -10.14 11.69
C ASP A 121 -7.53 -11.08 12.86
N ASP A 122 -6.47 -11.59 13.52
CA ASP A 122 -6.59 -12.51 14.66
C ASP A 122 -6.20 -11.91 16.02
N GLY A 123 -5.77 -10.65 16.05
CA GLY A 123 -5.33 -9.95 17.25
C GLY A 123 -3.97 -10.42 17.79
N SER A 124 -3.20 -11.17 16.99
CA SER A 124 -1.87 -11.67 17.39
C SER A 124 -0.88 -10.56 17.70
N GLY A 125 -0.95 -9.43 16.97
CA GLY A 125 -0.11 -8.26 17.22
C GLY A 125 -0.38 -7.61 18.58
N ASP A 126 -1.63 -7.26 18.90
CA ASP A 126 -2.00 -6.73 20.23
C ASP A 126 -1.68 -7.70 21.37
N ALA A 127 -1.85 -9.01 21.12
CA ALA A 127 -1.48 -10.04 22.08
C ALA A 127 0.03 -10.11 22.30
N ALA A 128 0.84 -9.94 21.25
CA ALA A 128 2.29 -9.86 21.33
C ALA A 128 2.73 -8.63 22.12
N TYR A 129 2.16 -7.46 21.84
CA TYR A 129 2.40 -6.24 22.62
C TYR A 129 2.11 -6.45 24.12
N SER A 130 0.93 -7.00 24.43
CA SER A 130 0.54 -7.31 25.83
C SER A 130 1.53 -8.27 26.50
N ALA A 131 2.00 -9.30 25.79
CA ALA A 131 2.98 -10.25 26.30
C ALA A 131 4.36 -9.60 26.54
N MET A 132 4.74 -8.60 25.74
CA MET A 132 5.97 -7.84 25.94
C MET A 132 5.90 -6.99 27.22
N LEU A 133 4.76 -6.34 27.48
CA LEU A 133 4.54 -5.58 28.71
C LEU A 133 4.65 -6.49 29.94
N ASP A 134 3.97 -7.65 29.92
CA ASP A 134 4.01 -8.64 31.00
C ASP A 134 5.42 -9.19 31.26
N ALA A 135 6.24 -9.29 30.21
CA ALA A 135 7.63 -9.75 30.28
C ALA A 135 8.63 -8.64 30.66
N GLY A 136 8.21 -7.37 30.76
CA GLY A 136 9.08 -6.25 31.14
C GLY A 136 10.01 -5.77 30.03
N CYS A 137 9.63 -5.99 28.76
CA CYS A 137 10.49 -5.73 27.60
C CYS A 137 10.81 -4.25 27.36
N LEU A 138 10.05 -3.31 27.97
CA LEU A 138 10.33 -1.87 27.99
C LEU A 138 11.64 -1.48 28.72
N THR A 139 12.32 -2.43 29.35
CA THR A 139 13.57 -2.15 30.08
C THR A 139 14.70 -3.11 29.74
N ASP A 140 14.36 -4.31 29.26
CA ASP A 140 15.32 -5.36 28.89
C ASP A 140 14.67 -6.27 27.84
N CYS A 141 15.18 -6.22 26.60
CA CYS A 141 14.70 -7.06 25.50
C CYS A 141 15.58 -8.32 25.27
N SER A 142 16.48 -8.64 26.20
CA SER A 142 17.28 -9.86 26.16
C SER A 142 16.50 -11.18 26.39
N PRO A 143 15.34 -11.21 27.09
CA PRO A 143 14.55 -12.42 27.19
C PRO A 143 14.04 -12.90 25.83
N GLU A 144 14.09 -14.21 25.57
CA GLU A 144 13.60 -14.83 24.32
C GLU A 144 12.14 -14.48 24.00
N ALA A 145 11.32 -14.34 25.04
CA ALA A 145 9.93 -13.93 24.90
C ALA A 145 9.80 -12.50 24.34
N CYS A 146 10.72 -11.58 24.68
CA CYS A 146 10.70 -10.22 24.14
C CYS A 146 11.00 -10.24 22.65
N GLY A 147 12.07 -10.92 22.22
CA GLY A 147 12.41 -11.02 20.80
C GLY A 147 11.32 -11.70 19.96
N THR A 148 10.72 -12.78 20.47
CA THR A 148 9.65 -13.49 19.76
C THR A 148 8.42 -12.61 19.56
N ASN A 149 7.94 -11.95 20.63
CA ASN A 149 6.75 -11.11 20.54
C ASN A 149 7.04 -9.80 19.78
N PHE A 150 8.23 -9.23 19.91
CA PHE A 150 8.63 -8.04 19.16
C PHE A 150 8.57 -8.28 17.66
N LEU A 151 9.17 -9.39 17.18
CA LEU A 151 9.14 -9.72 15.75
C LEU A 151 7.73 -10.06 15.25
N THR A 152 6.84 -10.57 16.10
CA THR A 152 5.42 -10.72 15.75
C THR A 152 4.72 -9.38 15.64
N LEU A 153 4.94 -8.45 16.58
CA LEU A 153 4.36 -7.11 16.56
C LEU A 153 4.85 -6.32 15.33
N VAL A 154 6.16 -6.29 15.09
CA VAL A 154 6.78 -5.69 13.88
C VAL A 154 6.21 -6.31 12.61
N ALA A 155 6.05 -7.62 12.54
CA ALA A 155 5.50 -8.26 11.35
C ALA A 155 4.04 -7.84 11.09
N VAL A 156 3.22 -7.68 12.12
CA VAL A 156 1.84 -7.21 11.96
C VAL A 156 1.83 -5.73 11.57
N HIS A 157 2.57 -4.88 12.28
CA HIS A 157 2.71 -3.46 11.98
C HIS A 157 3.13 -3.21 10.52
N ASP A 158 4.25 -3.81 10.08
CA ASP A 158 4.85 -3.51 8.77
C ASP A 158 4.09 -4.13 7.57
N ASN A 159 3.20 -5.11 7.80
CA ASN A 159 2.62 -5.92 6.70
C ASN A 159 1.09 -6.01 6.71
N CYS A 160 0.43 -5.37 7.66
CA CYS A 160 -1.01 -5.36 7.76
C CYS A 160 -1.56 -3.93 7.61
N PRO A 161 -2.84 -3.77 7.28
CA PRO A 161 -3.48 -2.45 7.30
C PRO A 161 -3.26 -1.76 8.66
N HIS A 162 -3.07 -0.44 8.68
CA HIS A 162 -2.80 0.35 9.89
C HIS A 162 -3.90 0.25 10.97
N GLU A 163 -5.08 -0.26 10.61
CA GLU A 163 -6.19 -0.53 11.53
C GLU A 163 -6.13 -1.93 12.20
N SER A 164 -5.07 -2.71 11.95
CA SER A 164 -4.93 -4.09 12.44
C SER A 164 -4.46 -4.16 13.89
N LEU A 165 -3.83 -3.10 14.39
CA LEU A 165 -3.36 -2.97 15.76
C LEU A 165 -4.14 -1.88 16.48
N THR A 166 -4.19 -1.97 17.80
CA THR A 166 -4.65 -0.83 18.61
C THR A 166 -3.61 0.27 18.58
N THR A 167 -4.04 1.55 18.65
CA THR A 167 -3.12 2.70 18.77
C THR A 167 -2.09 2.53 19.89
N ALA A 168 -2.48 1.90 21.01
CA ALA A 168 -1.56 1.61 22.11
C ALA A 168 -0.47 0.58 21.76
N ALA A 169 -0.76 -0.37 20.87
CA ALA A 169 0.22 -1.33 20.37
C ALA A 169 1.12 -0.73 19.30
N GLU A 170 0.57 0.15 18.44
CA GLU A 170 1.35 0.92 17.45
C GLU A 170 2.34 1.85 18.15
N GLU A 171 1.85 2.80 18.96
CA GLU A 171 2.72 3.71 19.73
C GLU A 171 3.69 2.95 20.65
N GLY A 172 3.19 1.87 21.27
CA GLY A 172 3.97 1.07 22.20
C GLY A 172 5.06 0.22 21.54
N LEU A 173 4.98 -0.05 20.23
CA LEU A 173 6.05 -0.68 19.47
C LEU A 173 7.28 0.23 19.45
N HIS A 174 7.11 1.51 19.13
CA HIS A 174 8.20 2.49 19.01
C HIS A 174 8.96 2.70 20.31
N ASP A 175 8.27 2.68 21.45
CA ASP A 175 8.89 2.66 22.78
C ASP A 175 9.87 1.48 22.98
N MET A 176 9.66 0.37 22.26
CA MET A 176 10.44 -0.86 22.38
C MET A 176 11.53 -0.99 21.31
N GLU A 177 11.40 -0.36 20.14
CA GLU A 177 12.31 -0.53 19.00
C GLU A 177 13.78 -0.25 19.38
N SER A 178 14.04 0.84 20.10
CA SER A 178 15.39 1.19 20.55
C SER A 178 16.01 0.16 21.52
N ILE A 179 15.18 -0.50 22.33
CA ILE A 179 15.60 -1.49 23.34
C ILE A 179 15.73 -2.88 22.69
N CYS A 180 14.88 -3.16 21.71
CA CYS A 180 14.78 -4.42 20.99
C CYS A 180 15.56 -4.46 19.67
N THR A 181 16.34 -3.42 19.32
CA THR A 181 17.18 -3.30 18.11
C THR A 181 18.04 -4.53 17.78
N MET A 182 18.34 -5.38 18.76
CA MET A 182 19.04 -6.66 18.56
C MET A 182 18.22 -7.71 17.80
N HIS A 183 16.90 -7.49 17.67
CA HIS A 183 15.96 -8.31 16.92
C HIS A 183 15.54 -7.51 15.69
N ALA A 184 15.93 -7.97 14.50
CA ALA A 184 15.54 -7.35 13.25
C ALA A 184 15.09 -8.44 12.28
N CYS A 185 14.19 -8.09 11.37
CA CYS A 185 13.74 -8.95 10.29
C CYS A 185 13.33 -8.11 9.08
N ASN A 186 13.25 -8.75 7.91
CA ASN A 186 12.79 -8.14 6.67
C ASN A 186 11.40 -8.66 6.30
N SER A 187 10.52 -7.77 5.84
CA SER A 187 9.26 -8.20 5.23
C SER A 187 9.55 -9.12 4.04
N ALA A 188 8.84 -10.24 3.95
CA ALA A 188 9.01 -11.25 2.90
C ALA A 188 8.78 -10.73 1.47
N THR A 189 8.19 -9.54 1.31
CA THR A 189 7.88 -8.90 0.03
C THR A 189 8.71 -7.67 -0.29
N THR A 190 9.72 -7.32 0.52
CA THR A 190 10.58 -6.15 0.26
C THR A 190 11.15 -6.21 -1.16
N ALA A 191 10.54 -5.44 -2.07
CA ALA A 191 11.03 -5.28 -3.43
C ALA A 191 12.23 -4.33 -3.44
N GLU A 192 13.17 -4.58 -4.33
CA GLU A 192 14.30 -3.68 -4.60
C GLU A 192 13.73 -2.39 -5.25
N SER A 193 13.57 -1.33 -4.45
CA SER A 193 13.10 0.02 -4.81
C SER A 193 11.58 0.29 -4.75
N GLN A 194 10.99 0.27 -3.55
CA GLN A 194 9.61 0.69 -3.29
C GLN A 194 9.38 2.20 -3.29
N VAL A 195 10.45 3.00 -3.38
CA VAL A 195 10.39 4.48 -3.42
C VAL A 195 10.24 5.04 -4.83
N VAL A 196 10.02 4.17 -5.81
CA VAL A 196 9.79 4.55 -7.22
C VAL A 196 8.39 4.09 -7.58
N CYS A 197 7.57 5.01 -8.08
CA CYS A 197 6.25 4.67 -8.58
C CYS A 197 6.39 3.80 -9.84
N ASP A 198 5.77 2.62 -9.83
CA ASP A 198 5.64 1.78 -11.03
C ASP A 198 4.20 1.85 -11.54
N ASP A 199 3.95 2.84 -12.41
CA ASP A 199 2.66 3.08 -13.08
C ASP A 199 2.17 1.90 -13.93
N HIS A 200 2.98 0.85 -14.13
CA HIS A 200 2.66 -0.25 -15.03
C HIS A 200 1.75 -1.33 -14.43
N ALA A 201 1.33 -1.23 -13.17
CA ALA A 201 0.37 -2.16 -12.57
C ALA A 201 -1.08 -2.02 -13.10
N HIS A 202 -1.39 -0.98 -13.89
CA HIS A 202 -2.75 -0.70 -14.39
C HIS A 202 -2.99 -0.89 -15.90
N GLU A 203 -1.97 -1.23 -16.69
CA GLU A 203 -2.12 -1.50 -18.13
C GLU A 203 -2.34 -3.01 -18.39
N GLY A 204 -3.40 -3.56 -17.79
CA GLY A 204 -3.53 -5.02 -17.67
C GLY A 204 -4.91 -5.64 -17.88
N GLU A 205 -5.92 -4.97 -18.45
CA GLU A 205 -7.03 -5.67 -19.13
C GLU A 205 -7.94 -4.72 -19.94
N THR A 206 -7.56 -4.35 -21.17
CA THR A 206 -8.41 -4.39 -22.38
C THR A 206 -7.71 -3.73 -23.57
N THR A 207 -7.22 -4.53 -24.52
CA THR A 207 -7.43 -4.26 -25.95
C THR A 207 -7.26 -5.56 -26.71
N THR A 208 -8.40 -6.08 -27.17
CA THR A 208 -8.47 -7.05 -28.26
C THR A 208 -7.78 -6.50 -29.51
N THR A 209 -6.59 -6.99 -29.84
CA THR A 209 -6.13 -7.03 -31.24
C THR A 209 -6.17 -8.46 -31.71
N SER A 210 -7.22 -8.75 -32.49
CA SER A 210 -7.36 -9.96 -33.27
C SER A 210 -6.16 -10.10 -34.21
N SER A 211 -5.19 -10.95 -33.86
CA SER A 211 -4.15 -11.36 -34.78
C SER A 211 -4.77 -12.36 -35.75
N VAL A 212 -5.36 -11.86 -36.84
CA VAL A 212 -5.78 -12.69 -37.96
C VAL A 212 -4.52 -13.26 -38.59
N LYS A 213 -4.23 -14.53 -38.25
CA LYS A 213 -3.18 -15.33 -38.86
C LYS A 213 -3.42 -15.37 -40.36
N GLU A 214 -2.49 -14.84 -41.15
CA GLU A 214 -2.50 -14.94 -42.61
C GLU A 214 -2.69 -16.41 -43.02
N LEU A 215 -3.84 -16.70 -43.62
CA LEU A 215 -4.09 -17.96 -44.28
C LEU A 215 -3.61 -17.80 -45.73
N THR A 216 -2.41 -18.28 -46.01
CA THR A 216 -1.85 -18.39 -47.37
C THR A 216 -2.75 -19.28 -48.24
N VAL A 217 -3.50 -18.66 -49.15
CA VAL A 217 -4.22 -19.36 -50.21
C VAL A 217 -3.32 -19.44 -51.45
N ASN A 218 -2.92 -20.66 -51.80
CA ASN A 218 -2.21 -20.98 -53.04
C ASN A 218 -3.08 -20.66 -54.26
N LEU A 219 -2.66 -19.68 -55.07
CA LEU A 219 -3.28 -19.35 -56.33
C LEU A 219 -2.75 -20.29 -57.44
N ALA A 220 -3.49 -21.37 -57.70
CA ALA A 220 -3.29 -22.18 -58.89
C ALA A 220 -3.96 -21.50 -60.10
N THR A 221 -3.13 -21.09 -61.04
CA THR A 221 -3.33 -21.02 -62.50
C THR A 221 -4.75 -21.22 -63.05
N GLY A 222 -5.24 -20.27 -63.85
CA GLY A 222 -6.19 -20.60 -64.93
C GLY A 222 -7.05 -19.46 -65.48
N PHE A 223 -6.62 -18.95 -66.64
CA PHE A 223 -7.45 -18.57 -67.80
C PHE A 223 -8.51 -17.43 -67.72
N LEU A 224 -8.28 -16.42 -68.58
CA LEU A 224 -9.22 -15.76 -69.52
C LEU A 224 -10.56 -15.22 -68.94
N VAL A 225 -10.99 -13.97 -69.15
CA VAL A 225 -11.26 -13.29 -70.44
C VAL A 225 -11.38 -11.77 -70.19
N LEU A 226 -10.79 -10.99 -71.10
CA LEU A 226 -11.02 -9.55 -71.31
C LEU A 226 -12.44 -9.25 -71.82
N ILE A 227 -13.15 -8.27 -71.24
CA ILE A 227 -14.04 -7.38 -72.00
C ILE A 227 -13.99 -5.96 -71.38
N PRO A 228 -13.78 -4.88 -72.18
CA PRO A 228 -13.75 -3.50 -71.71
C PRO A 228 -15.06 -2.73 -71.96
N PHE A 229 -15.12 -1.51 -71.40
CA PHE A 229 -16.10 -0.43 -71.62
C PHE A 229 -17.45 -0.60 -70.88
N ILE A 230 -18.14 0.43 -70.37
CA ILE A 230 -18.33 1.81 -70.81
C ILE A 230 -18.56 2.70 -69.58
N ALA A 231 -17.94 3.88 -69.54
CA ALA A 231 -18.34 5.00 -68.69
C ALA A 231 -19.58 5.70 -69.26
N LEU A 232 -20.54 6.12 -68.44
CA LEU A 232 -21.22 7.42 -68.59
C LEU A 232 -22.16 7.71 -67.40
N LEU A 233 -21.96 8.89 -66.82
CA LEU A 233 -22.87 9.78 -66.08
C LEU A 233 -23.51 9.29 -64.78
#